data_AF-E9RYF8-F1
#
_entry.id   AF-E9RYF8-F1
#
_cell.length_a   1.000
_cell.length_b   1.000
_cell.length_c   1.000
_cell.angle_alpha   90.00
_cell.angle_beta   90.00
_cell.angle_gamma   90.00
#
_symmetry.space_group_name_H-M   'P 1'
#
loop_
_entity.id
_entity.type
_entity.pdbx_description
1 polymer ?
#
loop_
_entity_poly.entity_id
_entity_poly.type
_entity_poly.pdbx_seq_one_letter_code
_entity_poly.pdbx_strand_id
1 'polypeptide(L)'
;MFKPNKLLKVVSIIFIVLAVMGAISTVGSYFFLQSFVGDEVNGVDMSAVKDMLNGWVILQGLFSSLLMLVCGIFGLNGKSFKVCLIGMIIYLVIVVIAFIQSIMLVGFQVFSIIDFILPILYLWGLYQSKE
;
A
#
# COMPACT_ATOMS: atom_id res chain seq x y z
N MET A 1 -23.21 5.45 -9.90
CA MET A 1 -22.60 4.18 -10.33
C MET A 1 -22.00 4.40 -11.71
N PHE A 2 -20.76 4.01 -11.97
CA PHE A 2 -20.08 4.18 -13.25
C PHE A 2 -19.70 2.79 -13.81
N LYS A 3 -19.44 2.69 -15.11
CA LYS A 3 -19.15 1.39 -15.74
C LYS A 3 -17.63 1.18 -15.78
N PRO A 4 -17.06 0.30 -14.93
CA PRO A 4 -15.62 0.11 -14.88
C PRO A 4 -15.10 -0.52 -16.17
N ASN A 5 -14.11 0.11 -16.78
CA ASN A 5 -13.45 -0.41 -17.98
C ASN A 5 -12.56 -1.62 -17.66
N LYS A 6 -11.99 -2.26 -18.71
CA LYS A 6 -11.13 -3.44 -18.52
C LYS A 6 -9.89 -3.12 -17.68
N LEU A 7 -9.27 -1.95 -17.89
CA LEU A 7 -8.07 -1.54 -17.16
C LEU A 7 -8.34 -1.41 -15.67
N LEU A 8 -9.38 -0.66 -15.29
CA LEU A 8 -9.77 -0.44 -13.90
C LEU A 8 -10.11 -1.76 -13.22
N LYS A 9 -10.80 -2.69 -13.89
CA LYS A 9 -11.07 -4.02 -13.32
C LYS A 9 -9.79 -4.78 -13.02
N VAL A 10 -8.83 -4.79 -13.95
CA VAL A 10 -7.54 -5.47 -13.75
C VAL A 10 -6.76 -4.83 -12.60
N VAL A 11 -6.64 -3.51 -12.58
CA VAL A 11 -5.91 -2.79 -11.52
C VAL A 11 -6.60 -2.94 -10.16
N SER A 12 -7.94 -2.92 -10.12
CA SER A 12 -8.73 -3.20 -8.91
C SER A 12 -8.48 -4.60 -8.36
N ILE A 13 -8.39 -5.62 -9.21
CA ILE A 13 -8.07 -6.99 -8.78
C ILE A 13 -6.64 -7.04 -8.21
N ILE A 14 -5.68 -6.42 -8.91
CA ILE A 14 -4.29 -6.32 -8.42
C ILE A 14 -4.27 -5.65 -7.03
N PHE A 15 -5.02 -4.58 -6.84
CA PHE A 15 -5.15 -3.89 -5.55
C PHE A 15 -5.69 -4.79 -4.45
N ILE A 16 -6.70 -5.61 -4.73
CA ILE A 16 -7.25 -6.55 -3.75
C ILE A 16 -6.20 -7.60 -3.37
N VAL A 17 -5.51 -8.18 -4.36
CA VAL A 17 -4.47 -9.20 -4.12
C VAL A 17 -3.32 -8.61 -3.29
N LEU A 18 -2.81 -7.45 -3.70
CA LEU A 18 -1.73 -6.77 -3.00
C LEU A 18 -2.14 -6.31 -1.61
N ALA A 19 -3.39 -5.89 -1.40
CA ALA A 19 -3.90 -5.54 -0.07
C ALA A 19 -3.87 -6.75 0.87
N VAL A 20 -4.33 -7.91 0.41
CA VAL A 20 -4.33 -9.13 1.22
C VAL A 20 -2.89 -9.59 1.51
N MET A 21 -2.03 -9.59 0.49
CA MET A 21 -0.62 -9.92 0.67
C MET A 21 0.11 -8.94 1.60
N GLY A 22 -0.15 -7.63 1.47
CA GLY A 22 0.42 -6.58 2.29
C GLY A 22 -0.02 -6.68 3.76
N ALA A 23 -1.30 -6.96 3.99
CA ALA A 23 -1.81 -7.18 5.35
C ALA A 23 -1.17 -8.41 6.00
N ILE A 24 -1.09 -9.54 5.27
CA ILE A 24 -0.43 -10.77 5.75
C ILE A 24 1.05 -10.50 6.03
N SER A 25 1.73 -9.79 5.14
CA SER A 25 3.16 -9.47 5.30
C SER A 25 3.40 -8.60 6.52
N THR A 26 2.58 -7.58 6.75
CA THR A 26 2.70 -6.65 7.89
C THR A 26 2.45 -7.37 9.21
N VAL A 27 1.41 -8.20 9.28
CA VAL A 27 1.09 -8.98 10.48
C VAL A 27 2.13 -10.08 10.73
N GLY A 28 2.53 -10.79 9.68
CA GLY A 28 3.54 -11.85 9.74
C GLY A 28 4.91 -11.32 10.16
N SER A 29 5.35 -10.19 9.61
CA SER A 29 6.60 -9.54 10.01
C SER A 29 6.56 -9.08 11.46
N TYR A 30 5.41 -8.58 11.94
CA TYR A 30 5.26 -8.19 13.34
C TYR A 30 5.48 -9.37 14.28
N PHE A 31 4.75 -10.47 14.10
CA PHE A 31 4.91 -11.65 14.95
C PHE A 31 6.31 -12.28 14.86
N PHE A 32 6.88 -12.32 13.66
CA PHE A 32 8.24 -12.82 13.44
C PHE A 32 9.27 -11.96 14.18
N LEU A 33 9.26 -10.64 13.98
CA LEU A 33 10.20 -9.74 14.63
C LEU A 33 10.00 -9.66 16.15
N GLN A 34 8.75 -9.73 16.62
CA GLN A 34 8.45 -9.77 18.06
C GLN A 34 9.09 -10.97 18.75
N SER A 35 9.26 -12.10 18.04
CA SER A 35 9.90 -13.30 18.57
C SER A 35 11.40 -13.13 18.85
N PHE A 36 12.03 -12.08 18.32
CA PHE A 36 13.45 -11.74 18.56
C PHE A 36 13.63 -10.59 19.57
N VAL A 37 12.54 -10.00 20.08
CA VAL A 37 12.61 -8.90 21.05
C VAL A 37 13.04 -9.47 22.41
N GLY A 38 14.33 -9.38 22.72
CA GLY A 38 14.92 -9.83 23.99
C GLY A 38 16.19 -10.64 23.83
N ASP A 39 16.43 -11.19 22.63
CA ASP A 39 17.64 -11.94 22.31
C ASP A 39 18.59 -11.06 21.50
N GLU A 40 19.83 -10.88 21.96
CA GLU A 40 20.87 -10.24 21.15
C GLU A 40 21.32 -11.20 20.04
N VAL A 41 20.70 -11.09 18.88
CA VAL A 41 21.09 -11.87 17.69
C VAL A 41 22.29 -11.21 17.02
N ASN A 42 23.45 -11.85 17.08
CA ASN A 42 24.67 -11.38 16.43
C ASN A 42 24.45 -11.14 14.92
N GLY A 43 24.78 -9.95 14.44
CA GLY A 43 24.64 -9.53 13.04
C GLY A 43 23.30 -8.90 12.67
N VAL A 44 22.36 -8.76 13.61
CA VAL A 44 21.09 -8.06 13.40
C VAL A 44 21.12 -6.70 14.11
N ASP A 45 20.85 -5.63 13.37
CA ASP A 45 20.70 -4.30 13.98
C ASP A 45 19.35 -4.21 14.71
N MET A 46 19.39 -4.39 16.03
CA MET A 46 18.18 -4.36 16.85
C MET A 46 17.54 -2.98 16.95
N SER A 47 18.24 -1.90 16.55
CA SER A 47 17.60 -0.59 16.41
C SER A 47 16.63 -0.55 15.23
N ALA A 48 17.02 -1.10 14.08
CA ALA A 48 16.16 -1.25 12.91
C ALA A 48 14.97 -2.19 13.17
N VAL A 49 15.16 -3.25 13.95
CA VAL A 49 14.06 -4.15 14.36
C VAL A 49 13.05 -3.42 15.24
N LYS A 50 13.51 -2.59 16.18
CA LYS A 50 12.62 -1.77 17.03
C LYS A 50 11.87 -0.72 16.22
N ASP A 51 12.51 -0.10 15.23
CA ASP A 51 11.86 0.86 14.34
C ASP A 51 10.82 0.19 13.43
N MET A 52 11.07 -1.04 12.95
CA MET A 52 10.09 -1.82 12.20
C MET A 52 8.90 -2.28 13.06
N LEU A 53 9.13 -2.57 14.35
CA LEU A 53 8.10 -2.89 15.33
C LEU A 53 7.37 -1.65 15.86
N ASN A 54 7.76 -0.45 15.43
CA ASN A 54 7.08 0.78 15.81
C ASN A 54 5.61 0.69 15.41
N GLY A 55 4.72 0.90 16.39
CA GLY A 55 3.27 0.87 16.18
C GLY A 55 2.81 1.77 15.03
N TRP A 56 3.51 2.87 14.77
CA TRP A 56 3.21 3.76 13.65
C TRP A 56 3.40 3.09 12.29
N VAL A 57 4.50 2.35 12.09
CA VAL A 57 4.82 1.68 10.82
C VAL A 57 3.80 0.58 10.52
N ILE A 58 3.43 -0.19 11.55
CA ILE A 58 2.44 -1.27 11.46
C ILE A 58 1.06 -0.69 11.11
N LEU A 59 0.67 0.39 11.79
CA LEU A 59 -0.63 1.04 11.59
C LEU A 59 -0.72 1.66 10.19
N GLN A 60 0.36 2.28 9.71
CA GLN A 60 0.46 2.78 8.34
C GLN A 60 0.34 1.65 7.31
N GLY A 61 1.02 0.52 7.51
CA GLY A 61 0.96 -0.65 6.62
C GLY A 61 -0.43 -1.29 6.54
N LEU A 62 -1.08 -1.47 7.69
CA LEU A 62 -2.46 -1.98 7.77
C LEU A 62 -3.47 -1.00 7.17
N PHE A 63 -3.34 0.30 7.45
CA PHE A 63 -4.22 1.31 6.90
C PHE A 63 -4.10 1.40 5.38
N SER A 64 -2.87 1.36 4.85
CA SER A 64 -2.60 1.31 3.41
C SER A 64 -3.28 0.09 2.76
N SER A 65 -3.12 -1.09 3.37
CA SER A 65 -3.73 -2.34 2.89
C SER A 65 -5.26 -2.27 2.89
N LEU A 66 -5.87 -1.76 3.96
CA LEU A 66 -7.33 -1.57 4.03
C LEU A 66 -7.83 -0.63 2.94
N LEU A 67 -7.12 0.47 2.73
CA LEU A 67 -7.50 1.48 1.76
C LEU A 67 -7.38 0.96 0.31
N MET A 68 -6.34 0.16 0.01
CA MET A 68 -6.24 -0.57 -1.26
C MET A 68 -7.39 -1.56 -1.45
N LEU A 69 -7.77 -2.29 -0.41
CA LEU A 69 -8.88 -3.25 -0.46
C LEU A 69 -10.21 -2.55 -0.78
N VAL A 70 -10.50 -1.44 -0.08
CA VAL A 70 -11.69 -0.63 -0.31
C VAL A 70 -11.68 -0.05 -1.73
N CYS A 71 -10.57 0.54 -2.17
CA CYS A 71 -10.47 1.07 -3.53
C CYS A 71 -10.63 -0.04 -4.58
N GLY A 72 -10.00 -1.20 -4.39
CA GLY A 72 -10.13 -2.36 -5.25
C GLY A 72 -11.59 -2.82 -5.39
N ILE A 73 -12.30 -3.03 -4.29
CA ILE A 73 -13.70 -3.47 -4.29
C ILE A 73 -14.63 -2.44 -4.93
N PHE A 74 -14.44 -1.15 -4.62
CA PHE A 74 -15.29 -0.09 -5.16
C PHE A 74 -15.01 0.17 -6.65
N GLY A 75 -13.76 0.09 -7.08
CA GLY A 75 -13.35 0.20 -8.48
C GLY A 75 -13.87 -0.95 -9.33
N LEU A 76 -13.85 -2.18 -8.80
CA LEU A 76 -14.38 -3.36 -9.49
C LEU A 76 -15.90 -3.30 -9.69
N ASN A 77 -16.63 -2.84 -8.66
CA ASN A 77 -18.10 -2.81 -8.65
C ASN A 77 -18.69 -1.52 -9.27
N GLY A 78 -17.87 -0.51 -9.56
CA GLY A 78 -18.33 0.76 -10.10
C GLY A 78 -19.29 1.55 -9.19
N LYS A 79 -19.30 1.26 -7.88
CA LYS A 79 -20.32 1.78 -6.94
C LYS A 79 -20.33 3.31 -6.86
N SER A 80 -19.16 3.95 -6.71
CA SER A 80 -19.06 5.41 -6.60
C SER A 80 -17.73 5.96 -7.11
N PHE A 81 -17.80 6.83 -8.13
CA PHE A 81 -16.62 7.48 -8.72
C PHE A 81 -15.90 8.38 -7.70
N LYS A 82 -16.66 9.18 -6.93
CA LYS A 82 -16.09 10.10 -5.94
C LYS A 82 -15.32 9.35 -4.85
N VAL A 83 -15.84 8.22 -4.37
CA VAL A 83 -15.18 7.41 -3.35
C VAL A 83 -13.89 6.80 -3.91
N CYS A 84 -13.93 6.25 -5.12
CA CYS A 84 -12.73 5.72 -5.77
C CYS A 84 -11.66 6.79 -5.99
N LEU A 85 -12.05 8.00 -6.42
CA LEU A 85 -11.12 9.09 -6.66
C LEU A 85 -10.49 9.59 -5.35
N ILE A 86 -11.31 9.88 -4.33
CA ILE A 86 -10.83 10.35 -3.04
C ILE A 86 -9.94 9.30 -2.37
N GLY A 87 -10.38 8.03 -2.37
CA GLY A 87 -9.59 6.93 -1.84
C GLY A 87 -8.22 6.83 -2.54
N MET A 88 -8.20 6.90 -3.87
CA MET A 88 -6.95 6.80 -4.61
C MET A 88 -6.00 7.99 -4.37
N ILE A 89 -6.54 9.20 -4.19
CA ILE A 89 -5.74 10.38 -3.81
C ILE A 89 -5.11 10.18 -2.43
N ILE A 90 -5.88 9.69 -1.46
CA ILE A 90 -5.36 9.39 -0.11
C ILE A 90 -4.25 8.34 -0.18
N TYR A 91 -4.44 7.27 -0.97
CA TYR A 91 -3.40 6.26 -1.17
C TYR A 91 -2.13 6.87 -1.76
N LEU A 92 -2.27 7.73 -2.77
CA LEU A 92 -1.13 8.38 -3.42
C LEU A 92 -0.32 9.22 -2.43
N VAL A 93 -0.99 9.93 -1.52
CA VAL A 93 -0.33 10.64 -0.42
C VAL A 93 0.45 9.68 0.49
N ILE A 94 -0.12 8.52 0.83
CA ILE A 94 0.58 7.50 1.64
C ILE A 94 1.82 6.97 0.91
N VAL A 95 1.73 6.71 -0.40
CA VAL A 95 2.88 6.29 -1.23
C VAL A 95 3.97 7.36 -1.24
N VAL A 96 3.60 8.64 -1.37
CA VAL A 96 4.57 9.75 -1.29
C VAL A 96 5.27 9.80 0.08
N ILE A 97 4.52 9.65 1.17
CA ILE A 97 5.10 9.63 2.52
C ILE A 97 6.07 8.45 2.67
N ALA A 98 5.66 7.25 2.24
CA ALA A 98 6.50 6.06 2.29
C ALA A 98 7.77 6.21 1.44
N PHE A 99 7.66 6.84 0.27
CA PHE A 99 8.79 7.16 -0.60
C PHE A 99 9.79 8.12 0.06
N ILE A 100 9.30 9.20 0.70
CA ILE A 100 10.17 10.13 1.44
C ILE A 100 10.87 9.42 2.60
N GLN A 101 10.14 8.61 3.37
CA GLN A 101 10.71 7.81 4.47
C GLN A 101 11.79 6.85 3.96
N SER A 102 11.55 6.19 2.84
CA SER A 102 12.53 5.29 2.21
C SER A 102 13.82 6.01 1.83
N ILE A 103 13.74 7.22 1.26
CA ILE A 103 14.90 8.05 0.93
C ILE A 103 15.70 8.41 2.19
N MET A 104 15.02 8.76 3.28
CA MET A 104 15.68 9.12 4.53
C MET A 104 16.40 7.92 5.18
N LEU A 105 15.89 6.71 4.98
CA LEU A 105 16.39 5.50 5.64
C LEU A 105 17.50 4.79 4.86
N VAL A 106 17.34 4.65 3.53
CA VAL A 106 18.24 3.84 2.68
C VAL A 106 18.79 4.63 1.47
N GLY A 107 18.40 5.90 1.33
CA GLY A 107 18.75 6.74 0.19
C GLY A 107 17.81 6.58 -1.02
N PHE A 108 18.03 7.37 -2.06
CA PHE A 108 17.20 7.33 -3.27
C PHE A 108 17.48 6.07 -4.09
N GLN A 109 16.43 5.31 -4.36
CA GLN A 109 16.46 4.15 -5.24
C GLN A 109 15.52 4.37 -6.43
N VAL A 110 16.04 4.20 -7.66
CA VAL A 110 15.26 4.38 -8.89
C VAL A 110 14.03 3.45 -8.93
N PHE A 111 14.15 2.26 -8.34
CA PHE A 111 13.06 1.28 -8.28
C PHE A 111 11.88 1.74 -7.42
N SER A 112 12.07 2.64 -6.46
CA SER A 112 10.98 3.19 -5.64
C SER A 112 9.97 4.03 -6.45
N ILE A 113 10.30 4.40 -7.70
CA ILE A 113 9.37 5.07 -8.62
C ILE A 113 8.28 4.12 -9.10
N ILE A 114 8.53 2.81 -9.12
CA ILE A 114 7.58 1.79 -9.60
C ILE A 114 6.30 1.77 -8.75
N ASP A 115 6.39 2.11 -7.47
CA ASP A 115 5.26 2.14 -6.54
C ASP A 115 4.18 3.15 -6.95
N PHE A 116 4.53 4.15 -7.77
CA PHE A 116 3.58 5.13 -8.30
C PHE A 116 2.81 4.65 -9.53
N ILE A 117 3.28 3.62 -10.22
CA ILE A 117 2.69 3.14 -11.48
C ILE A 117 1.25 2.68 -11.25
N LEU A 118 1.04 1.83 -10.24
CA LEU A 118 -0.28 1.26 -9.99
C LEU A 118 -1.34 2.32 -9.59
N PRO A 119 -1.06 3.28 -8.69
CA PRO A 119 -1.97 4.40 -8.43
C PRO A 119 -2.34 5.19 -9.69
N ILE A 120 -1.37 5.46 -10.55
CA ILE A 120 -1.58 6.23 -11.78
C ILE A 120 -2.46 5.42 -12.75
N LEU A 121 -2.19 4.13 -12.92
CA LEU A 121 -3.01 3.25 -13.75
C LEU A 121 -4.45 3.12 -13.22
N TYR A 122 -4.64 3.11 -11.91
CA TYR A 122 -5.97 3.10 -11.31
C TYR A 122 -6.72 4.40 -11.64
N LEU A 123 -6.09 5.57 -11.44
CA LEU A 123 -6.68 6.87 -11.78
C LEU A 123 -7.00 6.98 -13.28
N TRP A 124 -6.11 6.48 -14.14
CA TRP A 124 -6.33 6.44 -15.58
C TRP A 124 -7.51 5.54 -15.96
N GLY A 125 -7.58 4.34 -15.39
CA GLY A 125 -8.73 3.44 -15.58
C GLY A 125 -10.03 4.05 -15.06
N LEU A 126 -9.98 4.80 -13.96
CA LEU A 126 -11.12 5.52 -13.42
C LEU A 126 -11.58 6.64 -14.37
N TYR A 127 -10.65 7.43 -14.91
CA TYR A 127 -10.94 8.50 -15.87
C TYR A 127 -11.60 7.95 -17.15
N GLN A 128 -11.05 6.90 -17.74
CA GLN A 128 -11.61 6.22 -18.91
C GLN A 128 -12.98 5.57 -18.65
N SER A 129 -13.36 5.36 -17.39
CA SER A 129 -14.66 4.79 -17.02
C SER A 129 -15.75 5.86 -16.83
N LYS A 130 -15.39 7.15 -17.00
CA LYS A 130 -16.29 8.31 -16.94
C LYS A 130 -16.79 8.72 -18.33
N GLU A 131 -16.07 8.35 -19.38
CA GLU A 131 -16.49 8.39 -20.78
C GLU A 131 -17.47 7.25 -21.10
#